data_AF-A0A7X9TTF6-F1
#
_entry.id   AF-A0A7X9TTF6-F1
#
_cell.length_a   1.000
_cell.length_b   1.000
_cell.length_c   1.000
_cell.angle_alpha   90.00
_cell.angle_beta   90.00
_cell.angle_gamma   90.00
#
_symmetry.space_group_name_H-M   'P 1'
#
loop_
_entity.id
_entity.type
_entity.pdbx_description
1 polymer ?
#
loop_
_entity_poly.entity_id
_entity_poly.type
_entity_poly.pdbx_seq_one_letter_code
_entity_poly.pdbx_strand_id
1 'polypeptide(L)'
;MNVQIGGGALAVILTGMLIVFGVSECQRGPLNPELADDASDAQKTWLTIEHRIKRYDPALTQVTRDQQALTVFYRPATPAEEVDDWAPDMLRTVGHALAALNGAPGGKAYTQVTVRARMLADDDVGLVYDMPGVDAVKTQQDGYFNFASTPRSLSFSPAALAQINDACRGMNAQAFYPQFCRRVEEAATSHP
;
A
#
# COMPACT_ATOMS: atom_id res chain seq x y z
N MET A 1 -4.45 8.24 -40.59
CA MET A 1 -5.64 7.45 -40.23
C MET A 1 -6.27 8.12 -39.02
N ASN A 2 -7.54 8.52 -39.11
CA ASN A 2 -8.24 9.31 -38.10
C ASN A 2 -9.22 8.38 -37.38
N VAL A 3 -8.94 8.00 -36.13
CA VAL A 3 -9.79 7.08 -35.38
C VAL A 3 -10.85 7.90 -34.66
N GLN A 4 -12.04 8.00 -35.25
CA GLN A 4 -13.24 8.47 -34.57
C GLN A 4 -13.74 7.38 -33.63
N ILE A 5 -13.45 7.53 -32.33
CA ILE A 5 -14.06 6.70 -31.29
C ILE A 5 -15.51 7.17 -31.13
N GLY A 6 -16.46 6.40 -31.65
CA GLY A 6 -17.89 6.69 -31.53
C GLY A 6 -18.33 6.68 -30.07
N GLY A 7 -19.15 7.66 -29.67
CA GLY A 7 -19.57 7.90 -28.28
C GLY A 7 -20.21 6.72 -27.54
N GLY A 8 -20.68 5.69 -28.27
CA GLY A 8 -21.18 4.44 -27.69
C GLY A 8 -20.09 3.56 -27.06
N ALA A 9 -18.87 3.56 -27.62
CA ALA A 9 -17.75 2.79 -27.05
C ALA A 9 -17.23 3.42 -25.75
N LEU A 10 -17.25 4.76 -25.67
CA LEU A 10 -16.85 5.49 -24.46
C LEU A 10 -17.80 5.20 -23.28
N ALA A 11 -19.11 5.12 -23.55
CA ALA A 11 -20.12 4.82 -22.55
C ALA A 11 -19.99 3.39 -22.00
N VAL A 12 -19.67 2.40 -22.83
CA VAL A 12 -19.49 1.01 -22.38
C VAL A 12 -18.24 0.87 -21.51
N ILE A 13 -17.13 1.54 -21.86
CA ILE A 13 -15.90 1.53 -21.04
C ILE A 13 -16.14 2.21 -19.69
N LEU A 14 -16.80 3.37 -19.67
CA LEU A 14 -17.14 4.09 -18.43
C LEU A 14 -18.09 3.29 -17.55
N THR A 15 -19.11 2.65 -18.13
CA THR A 15 -20.07 1.82 -17.37
C THR A 15 -19.39 0.53 -16.85
N GLY A 16 -18.50 -0.09 -17.63
CA GLY A 16 -17.72 -1.25 -17.22
C GLY A 16 -16.76 -0.94 -16.07
N MET A 17 -16.09 0.22 -16.10
CA MET A 17 -15.26 0.67 -14.99
C MET A 17 -16.09 0.92 -13.72
N LEU A 18 -17.25 1.58 -13.83
CA LEU A 18 -18.15 1.82 -12.68
C LEU A 18 -18.65 0.52 -12.04
N ILE A 19 -18.91 -0.52 -12.85
CA ILE A 19 -19.34 -1.83 -12.35
C ILE A 19 -18.16 -2.56 -11.66
N VAL A 20 -16.95 -2.55 -12.24
CA VAL A 20 -15.77 -3.19 -11.61
C VAL A 20 -15.41 -2.49 -10.29
N PHE A 21 -15.45 -1.16 -10.24
CA PHE A 21 -15.26 -0.41 -8.99
C PHE A 21 -16.36 -0.72 -7.97
N GLY A 22 -17.63 -0.71 -8.38
CA GLY A 22 -18.78 -1.00 -7.50
C GLY A 22 -18.78 -2.41 -6.91
N VAL A 23 -18.43 -3.43 -7.71
CA VAL A 23 -18.33 -4.83 -7.24
C VAL A 23 -17.17 -4.99 -6.25
N SER A 24 -16.02 -4.34 -6.51
CA SER A 24 -14.88 -4.35 -5.59
C SER A 24 -15.16 -3.62 -4.28
N GLU A 25 -15.97 -2.56 -4.30
CA GLU A 25 -16.39 -1.84 -3.09
C GLU A 25 -17.43 -2.62 -2.28
N CYS A 26 -18.37 -3.31 -2.92
CA CYS A 26 -19.35 -4.16 -2.26
C CYS A 26 -18.70 -5.37 -1.57
N GLN A 27 -17.66 -5.98 -2.16
CA GLN A 27 -16.94 -7.11 -1.54
C GLN A 27 -16.14 -6.70 -0.30
N ARG A 28 -15.73 -5.42 -0.21
CA ARG A 28 -14.94 -4.87 0.90
C ARG A 28 -15.78 -4.42 2.10
N GLY A 29 -17.11 -4.51 2.03
CA GLY A 29 -18.00 -4.04 3.08
C GLY A 29 -18.01 -2.51 3.25
N PRO A 30 -18.67 -1.99 4.29
CA PRO A 30 -18.84 -0.56 4.50
C PRO A 30 -17.51 0.17 4.75
N LEU A 31 -17.45 1.46 4.39
CA LEU A 31 -16.24 2.28 4.58
C LEU A 31 -15.89 2.47 6.07
N ASN A 32 -16.89 2.57 6.93
CA ASN A 32 -16.72 2.64 8.38
C ASN A 32 -17.27 1.35 9.00
N PRO A 33 -16.64 0.86 10.07
CA PRO A 33 -17.16 -0.30 10.79
C PRO A 33 -18.43 0.08 11.57
N GLU A 34 -19.22 -0.92 11.91
CA GLU A 34 -20.20 -0.78 12.99
C GLU A 34 -19.45 -0.68 14.32
N LEU A 35 -19.79 0.32 15.13
CA LEU A 35 -19.09 0.63 16.37
C LEU A 35 -20.08 0.55 17.54
N ALA A 36 -19.63 0.02 18.67
CA ALA A 36 -20.44 -0.01 19.88
C ALA A 36 -20.73 1.42 20.38
N ASP A 37 -21.96 1.66 20.82
CA ASP A 37 -22.40 2.99 21.26
C ASP A 37 -21.61 3.50 22.47
N ASP A 38 -21.24 2.59 23.37
CA ASP A 38 -20.49 2.82 24.61
C ASP A 38 -18.97 2.99 24.41
N ALA A 39 -18.45 2.76 23.21
CA ALA A 39 -17.05 2.99 22.92
C ALA A 39 -16.70 4.48 23.01
N SER A 40 -15.57 4.80 23.65
CA SER A 40 -15.04 6.16 23.70
C SER A 40 -14.70 6.69 22.30
N ASP A 41 -14.67 8.01 22.12
CA ASP A 41 -14.31 8.63 20.84
C ASP A 41 -12.92 8.21 20.33
N ALA A 42 -11.97 8.03 21.26
CA ALA A 42 -10.63 7.54 20.96
C ALA A 42 -10.63 6.09 20.46
N GLN A 43 -11.51 5.23 21.01
CA GLN A 43 -11.69 3.86 20.52
C GLN A 43 -12.42 3.83 19.17
N LYS A 44 -13.48 4.62 19.00
CA LYS A 44 -14.21 4.75 17.72
C LYS A 44 -13.29 5.21 16.60
N THR A 45 -12.46 6.22 16.89
CA THR A 45 -11.43 6.73 15.95
C THR A 45 -10.44 5.63 15.57
N TRP A 46 -9.90 4.92 16.56
CA TRP A 46 -8.96 3.82 16.32
C TRP A 46 -9.54 2.71 15.46
N LEU A 47 -10.70 2.20 15.85
CA LEU A 47 -11.37 1.10 15.16
C LEU A 47 -11.72 1.50 13.72
N THR A 48 -12.08 2.76 13.49
CA THR A 48 -12.30 3.30 12.14
C THR A 48 -11.02 3.30 11.31
N ILE A 49 -9.89 3.72 11.87
CA ILE A 49 -8.59 3.72 11.19
C ILE A 49 -8.16 2.29 10.85
N GLU A 50 -8.19 1.39 11.84
CA GLU A 50 -7.85 -0.02 11.67
C GLU A 50 -8.71 -0.68 10.60
N HIS A 51 -10.04 -0.50 10.67
CA HIS A 51 -10.99 -1.04 9.68
C HIS A 51 -10.68 -0.52 8.28
N ARG A 52 -10.51 0.80 8.13
CA ARG A 52 -10.24 1.41 6.82
C ARG A 52 -8.95 0.89 6.21
N ILE A 53 -7.89 0.70 6.99
CA ILE A 53 -6.62 0.11 6.51
C ILE A 53 -6.85 -1.34 6.06
N LYS A 54 -7.43 -2.19 6.92
CA LYS A 54 -7.65 -3.61 6.65
C LYS A 54 -8.63 -3.87 5.50
N ARG A 55 -9.56 -2.93 5.24
CA ARG A 55 -10.53 -3.01 4.15
C ARG A 55 -9.88 -3.07 2.76
N TYR A 56 -8.67 -2.54 2.59
CA TYR A 56 -8.04 -2.47 1.27
C TYR A 56 -7.59 -3.82 0.75
N ASP A 57 -6.98 -4.63 1.63
CA ASP A 57 -6.40 -5.91 1.25
C ASP A 57 -6.34 -6.86 2.47
N PRO A 58 -6.80 -8.13 2.33
CA PRO A 58 -6.70 -9.12 3.40
C PRO A 58 -5.27 -9.45 3.81
N ALA A 59 -4.26 -9.14 2.98
CA ALA A 59 -2.86 -9.29 3.34
C ALA A 59 -2.43 -8.33 4.46
N LEU A 60 -3.19 -7.27 4.74
CA LEU A 60 -2.96 -6.36 5.87
C LEU A 60 -3.53 -6.96 7.17
N THR A 61 -2.81 -7.92 7.71
CA THR A 61 -3.30 -8.80 8.80
C THR A 61 -3.50 -8.10 10.13
N GLN A 62 -2.65 -7.13 10.47
CA GLN A 62 -2.69 -6.47 11.77
C GLN A 62 -2.29 -4.99 11.66
N VAL A 63 -2.93 -4.16 12.47
CA VAL A 63 -2.57 -2.75 12.66
C VAL A 63 -2.40 -2.53 14.15
N THR A 64 -1.24 -2.05 14.56
CA THR A 64 -0.98 -1.65 15.95
C THR A 64 -0.61 -0.18 16.00
N ARG A 65 -0.74 0.43 17.17
CA ARG A 65 -0.36 1.82 17.41
C ARG A 65 0.44 1.94 18.69
N ASP A 66 1.36 2.88 18.69
CA ASP A 66 2.01 3.38 19.89
C ASP A 66 2.16 4.89 19.77
N GLN A 67 1.68 5.63 20.78
CA GLN A 67 1.68 7.10 20.83
C GLN A 67 1.24 7.74 19.48
N GLN A 68 2.19 8.14 18.64
CA GLN A 68 1.99 8.81 17.35
C GLN A 68 2.50 7.99 16.15
N ALA A 69 2.88 6.73 16.36
CA ALA A 69 3.33 5.80 15.33
C ALA A 69 2.33 4.67 15.14
N LEU A 70 2.13 4.26 13.89
CA LEU A 70 1.27 3.16 13.51
C LEU A 70 2.11 2.08 12.83
N THR A 71 1.95 0.82 13.24
CA THR A 71 2.61 -0.32 12.59
C THR A 71 1.57 -1.16 11.86
N VAL A 72 1.81 -1.40 10.58
CA VAL A 72 0.99 -2.24 9.71
C VAL A 72 1.75 -3.51 9.39
N PHE A 73 1.13 -4.66 9.64
CA PHE A 73 1.69 -5.97 9.31
C PHE A 73 1.09 -6.48 8.02
N TYR A 74 1.97 -6.74 7.04
CA TYR A 74 1.61 -7.29 5.73
C TYR A 74 2.06 -8.74 5.62
N ARG A 75 1.16 -9.61 5.17
CA ARG A 75 1.41 -11.02 4.87
C ARG A 75 0.58 -11.42 3.67
N PRO A 76 1.20 -11.73 2.51
CA PRO A 76 0.45 -12.13 1.33
C PRO A 76 -0.30 -13.45 1.60
N ALA A 77 -1.44 -13.63 0.92
CA ALA A 77 -2.23 -14.86 1.03
C ALA A 77 -1.48 -16.07 0.44
N THR A 78 -0.67 -15.82 -0.59
CA THR A 78 0.20 -16.79 -1.24
C THR A 78 1.66 -16.45 -0.94
N PRO A 79 2.53 -17.41 -0.58
CA PRO A 79 3.93 -17.14 -0.30
C PRO A 79 4.64 -16.46 -1.47
N ALA A 80 5.63 -15.60 -1.16
CA ALA A 80 6.38 -14.85 -2.18
C ALA A 80 7.12 -15.75 -3.18
N GLU A 81 7.49 -16.98 -2.79
CA GLU A 81 8.13 -17.97 -3.67
C GLU A 81 7.20 -18.46 -4.79
N GLU A 82 5.89 -18.30 -4.64
CA GLU A 82 4.88 -18.70 -5.62
C GLU A 82 4.32 -17.51 -6.42
N VAL A 83 4.82 -16.29 -6.17
CA VAL A 83 4.33 -15.05 -6.79
C VAL A 83 5.49 -14.25 -7.38
N ASP A 84 5.60 -14.24 -8.70
CA ASP A 84 6.66 -13.54 -9.44
C ASP A 84 6.70 -12.01 -9.22
N ASP A 85 5.59 -11.41 -8.73
CA ASP A 85 5.40 -9.95 -8.61
C ASP A 85 5.08 -9.46 -7.18
N TRP A 86 5.54 -10.18 -6.14
CA TRP A 86 5.15 -9.87 -4.75
C TRP A 86 5.51 -8.43 -4.30
N ALA A 87 6.63 -7.89 -4.78
CA ALA A 87 7.13 -6.58 -4.38
C ALA A 87 6.26 -5.43 -4.91
N PRO A 88 5.94 -5.38 -6.22
CA PRO A 88 4.89 -4.51 -6.75
C PRO A 88 3.56 -4.58 -5.98
N ASP A 89 3.08 -5.78 -5.66
CA ASP A 89 1.80 -5.97 -4.97
C ASP A 89 1.83 -5.45 -3.53
N MET A 90 2.92 -5.69 -2.80
CA MET A 90 3.13 -5.13 -1.47
C MET A 90 3.13 -3.60 -1.54
N LEU A 91 3.91 -3.00 -2.46
CA LEU A 91 4.01 -1.55 -2.58
C LEU A 91 2.65 -0.92 -2.88
N ARG A 92 1.90 -1.49 -3.85
CA ARG A 92 0.53 -1.07 -4.18
C ARG A 92 -0.39 -1.14 -2.96
N THR A 93 -0.36 -2.24 -2.22
CA THR A 93 -1.19 -2.45 -1.04
C THR A 93 -0.86 -1.45 0.07
N VAL A 94 0.42 -1.23 0.35
CA VAL A 94 0.90 -0.25 1.32
C VAL A 94 0.46 1.16 0.95
N GLY A 95 0.56 1.54 -0.32
CA GLY A 95 0.08 2.86 -0.77
C GLY A 95 -1.39 3.10 -0.53
N HIS A 96 -2.21 2.09 -0.81
CA HIS A 96 -3.64 2.16 -0.53
C HIS A 96 -3.92 2.27 0.98
N ALA A 97 -3.19 1.54 1.83
CA ALA A 97 -3.29 1.65 3.28
C ALA A 97 -2.89 3.04 3.80
N LEU A 98 -1.81 3.62 3.29
CA LEU A 98 -1.39 4.99 3.64
C LEU A 98 -2.42 6.03 3.20
N ALA A 99 -2.99 5.85 2.00
CA ALA A 99 -4.08 6.68 1.50
C ALA A 99 -5.35 6.57 2.37
N ALA A 100 -5.63 5.38 2.89
CA ALA A 100 -6.74 5.09 3.82
C ALA A 100 -6.57 5.86 5.13
N LEU A 101 -5.39 5.71 5.74
CA LEU A 101 -5.03 6.35 6.99
C LEU A 101 -5.17 7.86 6.84
N ASN A 102 -4.59 8.44 5.80
CA ASN A 102 -4.66 9.89 5.58
C ASN A 102 -6.11 10.40 5.38
N GLY A 103 -6.99 9.58 4.81
CA GLY A 103 -8.41 9.91 4.63
C GLY A 103 -9.31 9.60 5.83
N ALA A 104 -8.79 8.97 6.89
CA ALA A 104 -9.55 8.56 8.06
C ALA A 104 -9.64 9.69 9.12
N PRO A 105 -10.77 9.83 9.82
CA PRO A 105 -10.84 10.66 11.02
C PRO A 105 -9.73 10.28 12.01
N GLY A 106 -8.99 11.27 12.51
CA GLY A 106 -7.85 11.06 13.41
C GLY A 106 -6.58 10.49 12.77
N GLY A 107 -6.60 10.14 11.48
CA GLY A 107 -5.43 9.59 10.79
C GLY A 107 -4.25 10.56 10.69
N LYS A 108 -4.53 11.88 10.62
CA LYS A 108 -3.51 12.93 10.62
C LYS A 108 -2.83 13.15 11.98
N ALA A 109 -3.29 12.48 13.04
CA ALA A 109 -2.64 12.54 14.35
C ALA A 109 -1.36 11.69 14.42
N TYR A 110 -1.18 10.76 13.48
CA TYR A 110 0.04 9.96 13.37
C TYR A 110 1.09 10.69 12.56
N THR A 111 2.33 10.63 13.01
CA THR A 111 3.48 11.28 12.36
C THR A 111 4.29 10.27 11.54
N GLN A 112 4.20 8.98 11.87
CA GLN A 112 4.95 7.91 11.25
C GLN A 112 4.09 6.66 11.04
N VAL A 113 4.32 5.96 9.92
CA VAL A 113 3.81 4.62 9.67
C VAL A 113 4.96 3.67 9.37
N THR A 114 5.01 2.55 10.07
CA THR A 114 5.95 1.46 9.80
C THR A 114 5.19 0.28 9.21
N VAL A 115 5.66 -0.24 8.08
CA VAL A 115 5.19 -1.48 7.51
C VAL A 115 6.20 -2.57 7.82
N ARG A 116 5.72 -3.66 8.39
CA ARG A 116 6.45 -4.91 8.58
C ARG A 116 5.82 -5.95 7.67
N ALA A 117 6.56 -6.40 6.67
CA ALA A 117 6.10 -7.39 5.73
C ALA A 117 6.81 -8.72 6.01
N ARG A 118 6.02 -9.80 6.02
CA ARG A 118 6.49 -11.18 6.04
C ARG A 118 6.32 -11.74 4.63
N MET A 119 7.41 -11.85 3.88
CA MET A 119 7.40 -12.36 2.51
C MET A 119 7.95 -13.77 2.43
N LEU A 120 9.16 -13.97 2.96
CA LEU A 120 9.86 -15.25 3.05
C LEU A 120 9.99 -15.67 4.52
N ALA A 121 10.36 -14.72 5.39
CA ALA A 121 10.47 -14.90 6.83
C ALA A 121 9.73 -13.78 7.59
N ASP A 122 9.53 -13.97 8.89
CA ASP A 122 8.86 -12.96 9.72
C ASP A 122 9.64 -11.64 9.71
N ASP A 123 8.90 -10.55 9.42
CA ASP A 123 9.39 -9.17 9.38
C ASP A 123 10.65 -8.97 8.52
N ASP A 124 10.77 -9.74 7.45
CA ASP A 124 11.92 -9.74 6.56
C ASP A 124 11.98 -8.55 5.61
N VAL A 125 10.90 -7.75 5.56
CA VAL A 125 10.84 -6.47 4.87
C VAL A 125 10.29 -5.38 5.81
N GLY A 126 10.98 -4.25 5.85
CA GLY A 126 10.60 -3.09 6.66
C GLY A 126 10.59 -1.81 5.84
N LEU A 127 9.47 -1.09 5.88
CA LEU A 127 9.28 0.20 5.20
C LEU A 127 8.83 1.23 6.25
N VAL A 128 9.50 2.38 6.37
CA VAL A 128 9.08 3.44 7.30
C VAL A 128 8.72 4.69 6.53
N TYR A 129 7.56 5.28 6.82
CA TYR A 129 7.03 6.47 6.15
C TYR A 129 6.76 7.57 7.17
N ASP A 130 7.12 8.81 6.82
CA ASP A 130 6.66 9.99 7.54
C ASP A 130 5.34 10.47 6.93
N MET A 131 4.29 10.62 7.75
CA MET A 131 2.96 11.01 7.28
C MET A 131 2.91 12.37 6.55
N PRO A 132 3.69 13.40 6.93
CA PRO A 132 3.79 14.63 6.13
C PRO A 132 4.29 14.39 4.69
N GLY A 133 5.18 13.41 4.50
CA GLY A 133 5.65 13.02 3.17
C GLY A 133 4.57 12.33 2.34
N VAL A 134 3.68 11.57 2.99
CA VAL A 134 2.53 10.91 2.34
C VAL A 134 1.45 11.92 1.94
N ASP A 135 1.20 12.95 2.74
CA ASP A 135 0.16 13.98 2.47
C ASP A 135 0.50 14.78 1.19
N ALA A 136 1.79 15.04 0.94
CA ALA A 136 2.27 15.73 -0.26
C ALA A 136 2.09 14.91 -1.55
N VAL A 137 2.02 13.58 -1.44
CA VAL A 137 1.95 12.67 -2.59
C VAL A 137 0.55 12.62 -3.21
N LYS A 138 -0.52 12.83 -2.45
CA LYS A 138 -1.91 12.79 -2.96
C LYS A 138 -2.33 14.00 -3.82
N THR A 139 -1.54 15.08 -3.87
CA THR A 139 -1.92 16.31 -4.58
C THR A 139 -1.51 16.34 -6.05
N GLN A 140 -0.83 15.31 -6.55
CA GLN A 140 -0.39 15.22 -7.95
C GLN A 140 -1.18 14.14 -8.72
N GLN A 141 -1.46 14.38 -10.02
CA GLN A 141 -2.21 13.45 -10.89
C GLN A 141 -1.57 12.04 -10.97
N ASP A 142 -0.26 11.92 -10.70
CA ASP A 142 0.50 10.66 -10.64
C ASP A 142 0.79 10.17 -9.21
N GLY A 143 0.11 10.74 -8.20
CA GLY A 143 0.37 10.52 -6.77
C GLY A 143 0.26 9.06 -6.32
N TYR A 144 -0.52 8.24 -7.03
CA TYR A 144 -0.63 6.81 -6.75
C TYR A 144 0.65 6.02 -7.08
N PHE A 145 1.64 6.60 -7.75
CA PHE A 145 2.92 5.95 -8.00
C PHE A 145 4.02 6.38 -7.00
N ASN A 146 3.83 7.49 -6.29
CA ASN A 146 4.91 8.15 -5.54
C ASN A 146 4.99 7.78 -4.03
N PHE A 147 4.05 6.99 -3.50
CA PHE A 147 4.18 6.46 -2.14
C PHE A 147 5.16 5.29 -2.09
N ALA A 148 5.28 4.52 -3.18
CA ALA A 148 6.15 3.35 -3.27
C ALA A 148 7.63 3.74 -3.29
N SER A 149 7.91 4.99 -3.66
CA SER A 149 9.25 5.58 -3.82
C SER A 149 9.75 6.36 -2.60
N THR A 150 8.89 6.65 -1.61
CA THR A 150 9.21 7.60 -0.53
C THR A 150 9.25 7.05 0.92
N PRO A 151 9.54 5.76 1.19
CA PRO A 151 9.82 5.38 2.56
C PRO A 151 11.08 6.09 3.06
N ARG A 152 11.06 6.71 4.23
CA ARG A 152 12.25 7.28 4.87
C ARG A 152 13.34 6.24 5.04
N SER A 153 12.99 5.01 5.40
CA SER A 153 13.94 3.90 5.48
C SER A 153 13.36 2.61 4.89
N LEU A 154 14.27 1.79 4.36
CA LEU A 154 14.02 0.48 3.78
C LEU A 154 14.97 -0.50 4.47
N SER A 155 14.46 -1.65 4.88
CA SER A 155 15.27 -2.75 5.41
C SER A 155 14.77 -4.06 4.83
N PHE A 156 15.70 -4.92 4.45
CA PHE A 156 15.42 -6.23 3.89
C PHE A 156 16.29 -7.27 4.59
N SER A 157 15.76 -8.48 4.80
CA SER A 157 16.60 -9.64 5.05
C SER A 157 17.45 -9.95 3.80
N PRO A 158 18.58 -10.67 3.93
CA PRO A 158 19.40 -11.02 2.77
C PRO A 158 18.63 -11.77 1.67
N ALA A 159 17.74 -12.70 2.06
CA ALA A 159 16.94 -13.47 1.11
C ALA A 159 15.90 -12.60 0.38
N ALA A 160 15.20 -11.73 1.12
CA ALA A 160 14.23 -10.80 0.55
C ALA A 160 14.92 -9.79 -0.39
N LEU A 161 16.13 -9.33 -0.01
CA LEU A 161 16.94 -8.43 -0.82
C LEU A 161 17.39 -9.08 -2.13
N ALA A 162 17.80 -10.35 -2.10
CA ALA A 162 18.21 -11.07 -3.29
C ALA A 162 17.05 -11.21 -4.30
N GLN A 163 15.87 -11.61 -3.84
CA GLN A 163 14.69 -11.75 -4.71
C GLN A 163 14.24 -10.41 -5.29
N ILE A 164 14.15 -9.37 -4.45
CA ILE A 164 13.64 -8.08 -4.90
C ILE A 164 14.62 -7.35 -5.82
N ASN A 165 15.93 -7.57 -5.64
CA ASN A 165 16.96 -7.08 -6.54
C ASN A 165 16.86 -7.75 -7.92
N ASP A 166 16.53 -9.05 -7.97
CA ASP A 166 16.30 -9.73 -9.25
C ASP A 166 15.04 -9.18 -9.96
N ALA A 167 13.94 -9.02 -9.22
CA ALA A 167 12.72 -8.41 -9.73
C ALA A 167 12.95 -6.98 -10.26
N CYS A 168 13.78 -6.19 -9.58
CA CYS A 168 14.14 -4.83 -9.98
C CYS A 168 15.06 -4.74 -11.21
N ARG A 169 15.64 -5.86 -11.68
CA ARG A 169 16.31 -5.92 -12.98
C ARG A 169 15.32 -6.11 -14.14
N GLY A 170 14.06 -6.45 -13.84
CA GLY A 170 12.99 -6.52 -14.81
C GLY A 170 12.56 -5.13 -15.31
N MET A 171 12.32 -5.03 -16.62
CA MET A 171 11.90 -3.78 -17.29
C MET A 171 10.64 -3.14 -16.68
N ASN A 172 9.68 -3.95 -16.22
CA ASN A 172 8.41 -3.46 -15.68
C ASN A 172 8.61 -2.80 -14.30
N ALA A 173 9.36 -3.43 -13.40
CA ALA A 173 9.59 -2.90 -12.05
C ALA A 173 10.32 -1.56 -12.09
N GLN A 174 11.33 -1.40 -12.96
CA GLN A 174 12.03 -0.12 -13.13
C GLN A 174 11.14 0.98 -13.71
N ALA A 175 10.22 0.64 -14.62
CA ALA A 175 9.31 1.62 -15.21
C ALA A 175 8.29 2.16 -14.19
N PHE A 176 7.74 1.29 -13.33
CA PHE A 176 6.71 1.67 -12.36
C PHE A 176 7.27 2.16 -11.02
N TYR A 177 8.42 1.63 -10.58
CA TYR A 177 9.00 1.91 -9.26
C TYR A 177 10.51 2.24 -9.31
N PRO A 178 10.95 3.21 -10.15
CA PRO A 178 12.37 3.45 -10.40
C PRO A 178 13.16 3.82 -9.14
N GLN A 179 12.57 4.63 -8.26
CA GLN A 179 13.23 5.07 -7.02
C GLN A 179 13.35 3.96 -5.98
N PHE A 180 12.37 3.06 -5.94
CA PHE A 180 12.40 1.90 -5.08
C PHE A 180 13.51 0.96 -5.53
N CYS A 181 13.56 0.64 -6.83
CA CYS A 181 14.57 -0.24 -7.39
C CYS A 181 15.99 0.32 -7.24
N ARG A 182 16.18 1.63 -7.43
CA ARG A 182 17.47 2.28 -7.16
C ARG A 182 17.94 2.05 -5.72
N ARG A 183 17.05 2.16 -4.74
CA ARG A 183 17.40 1.96 -3.32
C ARG A 183 17.62 0.49 -2.96
N VAL A 184 16.93 -0.42 -3.62
CA VAL A 184 17.20 -1.86 -3.53
C VAL A 184 18.60 -2.16 -4.06
N GLU A 185 18.98 -1.60 -5.21
CA GLU A 185 20.33 -1.76 -5.78
C GLU A 185 21.42 -1.17 -4.86
N GLU A 186 21.18 0.02 -4.29
CA GLU A 186 22.06 0.64 -3.28
C GLU A 186 22.18 -0.24 -2.02
N ALA A 187 21.08 -0.87 -1.57
CA ALA A 187 21.09 -1.79 -0.43
C ALA A 187 21.86 -3.08 -0.72
N ALA A 188 21.69 -3.65 -1.92
CA ALA A 188 22.37 -4.85 -2.38
C ALA A 188 23.89 -4.64 -2.57
N THR A 189 24.31 -3.43 -2.95
CA THR A 189 25.74 -3.10 -3.10
C THR A 189 26.43 -2.75 -1.79
N SER A 190 25.67 -2.35 -0.76
CA SER A 190 26.19 -2.02 0.58
C SER A 190 26.25 -3.22 1.54
N HIS A 191 25.60 -4.33 1.19
CA HIS A 191 25.66 -5.61 1.92
C HIS A 191 26.35 -6.67 1.03
N PRO A 192 27.70 -6.79 1.07
CA PRO A 192 28.42 -7.81 0.31
C PRO A 192 28.17 -9.24 0.81
#